data_AF-A0A2S9FSU5-F1
#
_entry.id   AF-A0A2S9FSU5-F1
#
_cell.length_a   1.000
_cell.length_b   1.000
_cell.length_c   1.000
_cell.angle_alpha   90.00
_cell.angle_beta   90.00
_cell.angle_gamma   90.00
#
_symmetry.space_group_name_H-M   'P 1'
#
loop_
_entity.id
_entity.type
_entity.pdbx_description
1 polymer ?
#
loop_
_entity_poly.entity_id
_entity_poly.type
_entity_poly.pdbx_seq_one_letter_code
_entity_poly.pdbx_strand_id
1 'polypeptide(L)'
;FSDRLSALTGADVYLKREDQQPVRSYKLRGAYNLLMQLSADEHTTPAAFSSAGNHAQGFALACRSMGIHGRVYVPAKTPKQKRNRIRYHGG
;
A
#
# COMPACT_ATOMS: atom_id res chain seq x y z
N PHE A 1 -3.68 -5.82 22.41
CA PHE A 1 -4.70 -5.68 23.44
C PHE A 1 -4.79 -4.20 23.82
N SER A 2 -5.96 -3.70 24.19
CA SER A 2 -6.15 -2.31 24.61
C SER A 2 -6.81 -2.27 25.99
N ASP A 3 -6.01 -2.01 27.03
CA ASP A 3 -6.47 -2.02 28.42
C ASP A 3 -7.61 -1.01 28.63
N ARG A 4 -7.42 0.22 28.14
CA ARG A 4 -8.38 1.31 28.30
C ARG A 4 -9.73 1.02 27.64
N LEU A 5 -9.72 0.49 26.41
CA LEU A 5 -10.96 0.19 25.70
C LEU A 5 -11.67 -1.00 26.32
N SER A 6 -10.91 -2.02 26.75
CA SER A 6 -11.49 -3.19 27.38
C SER A 6 -12.16 -2.86 28.72
N ALA A 7 -11.53 -1.98 29.52
CA ALA A 7 -12.12 -1.46 30.75
C ALA A 7 -13.39 -0.64 30.51
N LEU A 8 -13.45 0.13 29.41
CA LEU A 8 -14.61 0.96 29.07
C LEU A 8 -15.82 0.14 28.61
N THR A 9 -15.59 -0.96 27.89
CA THR A 9 -16.67 -1.76 27.26
C THR A 9 -17.04 -3.01 28.04
N GLY A 10 -16.21 -3.45 28.99
CA GLY A 10 -16.39 -4.71 29.71
C GLY A 10 -16.09 -5.97 28.87
N ALA A 11 -15.42 -5.81 27.72
CA ALA A 11 -15.06 -6.90 26.81
C ALA A 11 -13.58 -6.82 26.43
N ASP A 12 -12.95 -7.94 26.04
CA ASP A 12 -11.57 -7.92 25.59
C ASP A 12 -11.43 -7.27 24.20
N VAL A 13 -10.83 -6.08 24.15
CA VAL A 13 -10.66 -5.31 22.92
C VAL A 13 -9.24 -5.49 22.36
N TYR A 14 -9.18 -6.04 21.15
CA TYR A 14 -7.95 -6.15 20.35
C TYR A 14 -8.01 -5.26 19.12
N LEU A 15 -6.88 -4.59 18.83
CA LEU A 15 -6.75 -3.73 17.67
C LEU A 15 -5.87 -4.40 16.61
N LYS A 16 -6.40 -4.61 15.40
CA LYS A 16 -5.60 -5.08 14.27
C LYS A 16 -4.81 -3.92 13.67
N ARG A 17 -3.53 -3.80 14.04
CA ARG A 17 -2.65 -2.67 13.72
C ARG A 17 -2.07 -2.71 12.30
N GLU A 18 -2.93 -2.58 11.29
CA GLU A 18 -2.50 -2.48 9.89
C GLU A 18 -1.71 -1.20 9.57
N ASP A 19 -1.72 -0.22 10.46
CA ASP A 19 -0.88 0.97 10.40
C ASP A 19 0.61 0.70 10.63
N GLN A 20 0.98 -0.48 11.17
CA GLN A 20 2.37 -0.89 11.35
C GLN A 20 3.01 -1.47 10.07
N GLN A 21 2.22 -1.65 9.00
CA GLN A 21 2.76 -2.04 7.70
C GLN A 21 3.72 -0.97 7.14
N PRO A 22 4.68 -1.32 6.25
CA PRO A 22 5.65 -0.36 5.70
C PRO A 22 5.04 0.88 5.05
N VAL A 23 3.84 0.72 4.46
CA VAL A 23 3.06 1.80 3.82
C VAL A 23 1.95 2.36 4.72
N ARG A 24 2.03 2.06 6.02
CA ARG A 24 1.10 2.48 7.09
C ARG A 24 -0.37 2.18 6.82
N SER A 25 -0.65 1.10 6.09
CA SER A 25 -2.00 0.62 5.84
C SER A 25 -2.00 -0.81 5.29
N TYR A 26 -3.19 -1.41 5.27
CA TYR A 26 -3.45 -2.75 4.74
C TYR A 26 -3.30 -2.86 3.21
N LYS A 27 -3.25 -1.74 2.46
CA LYS A 27 -3.36 -1.75 0.99
C LYS A 27 -2.18 -2.42 0.28
N LEU A 28 -1.03 -2.56 0.95
CA LEU A 28 0.11 -3.34 0.44
C LEU A 28 -0.30 -4.80 0.17
N ARG A 29 -1.11 -5.40 1.05
CA ARG A 29 -1.47 -6.82 0.97
C ARG A 29 -2.17 -7.15 -0.35
N GLY A 30 -3.19 -6.36 -0.69
CA GLY A 30 -3.95 -6.56 -1.92
C GLY A 30 -3.13 -6.30 -3.19
N ALA A 31 -2.33 -5.22 -3.19
CA ALA A 31 -1.47 -4.90 -4.33
C ALA A 31 -0.43 -6.01 -4.57
N TYR A 32 0.21 -6.49 -3.51
CA TYR A 32 1.18 -7.59 -3.60
C TYR A 32 0.52 -8.89 -4.03
N ASN A 33 -0.63 -9.24 -3.48
CA ASN A 33 -1.35 -10.45 -3.86
C ASN A 33 -1.74 -10.46 -5.34
N LEU A 34 -2.25 -9.34 -5.87
CA LEU A 34 -2.59 -9.24 -7.28
C LEU A 34 -1.35 -9.41 -8.17
N LEU A 35 -0.28 -8.68 -7.88
CA LEU A 35 0.94 -8.73 -8.69
C LEU A 35 1.60 -10.12 -8.66
N MET A 36 1.48 -10.85 -7.55
CA MET A 36 1.95 -12.24 -7.45
C MET A 36 1.15 -13.23 -8.30
N GLN A 37 -0.08 -12.91 -8.68
CA GLN A 37 -0.95 -13.78 -9.48
C GLN A 37 -0.80 -13.55 -10.98
N LEU A 38 -0.01 -12.55 -11.39
CA LEU A 38 0.24 -12.27 -12.80
C LEU A 38 1.08 -13.39 -13.43
N SER A 39 0.76 -13.73 -14.66
CA SER A 39 1.55 -14.64 -15.48
C SER A 39 2.88 -14.00 -15.90
N ALA A 40 3.87 -14.81 -16.26
CA ALA A 40 5.18 -14.31 -16.71
C ALA A 40 5.07 -13.30 -17.86
N ASP A 41 4.12 -13.49 -18.78
CA ASP A 41 3.86 -12.58 -19.89
C ASP A 41 3.31 -11.23 -19.39
N GLU A 42 2.40 -11.23 -18.42
CA GLU A 42 1.86 -10.01 -17.82
C GLU A 42 2.92 -9.22 -17.03
N HIS A 43 3.89 -9.90 -16.42
CA HIS A 43 5.02 -9.24 -15.75
C HIS A 43 5.90 -8.39 -16.70
N THR A 44 5.89 -8.69 -18.00
CA THR A 44 6.64 -7.90 -19.00
C THR A 44 5.96 -6.58 -19.35
N THR A 45 4.64 -6.48 -19.11
CA THR A 45 3.88 -5.27 -19.40
C THR A 45 3.88 -4.36 -18.17
N PRO A 46 4.14 -3.04 -18.31
CA PRO A 46 4.09 -2.11 -17.20
C PRO A 46 2.73 -2.10 -16.49
N ALA A 47 2.70 -2.48 -15.21
CA ALA A 47 1.51 -2.36 -14.40
C ALA A 47 1.20 -0.89 -14.12
N ALA A 48 -0.06 -0.50 -14.17
CA ALA A 48 -0.46 0.89 -13.98
C ALA A 48 -1.67 1.04 -13.07
N PHE A 49 -1.69 2.12 -12.29
CA PHE A 49 -2.82 2.45 -11.43
C PHE A 49 -2.91 3.96 -11.14
N SER A 50 -4.08 4.44 -10.72
CA SER A 50 -4.31 5.84 -10.35
C SER A 50 -4.70 5.99 -8.89
N SER A 51 -3.83 6.60 -8.08
CA SER A 51 -4.13 7.01 -6.71
C SER A 51 -3.03 7.92 -6.16
N ALA A 52 -3.40 8.85 -5.28
CA ALA A 52 -2.46 9.74 -4.61
C ALA A 52 -2.18 9.39 -3.14
N GLY A 53 -2.49 8.15 -2.71
CA GLY A 53 -2.47 7.78 -1.28
C GLY A 53 -1.91 6.40 -0.96
N ASN A 54 -2.47 5.75 0.05
CA ASN A 54 -1.98 4.47 0.58
C ASN A 54 -1.88 3.35 -0.46
N HIS A 55 -2.81 3.31 -1.42
CA HIS A 55 -2.75 2.29 -2.47
C HIS A 55 -1.54 2.51 -3.38
N ALA A 56 -1.26 3.76 -3.77
CA ALA A 56 -0.09 4.08 -4.58
C ALA A 56 1.22 3.72 -3.88
N GLN A 57 1.33 3.94 -2.57
CA GLN A 57 2.51 3.51 -1.81
C GLN A 57 2.62 1.97 -1.77
N GLY A 58 1.50 1.28 -1.51
CA GLY A 58 1.45 -0.19 -1.50
C GLY A 58 1.83 -0.81 -2.84
N PHE A 59 1.27 -0.28 -3.93
CA PHE A 59 1.56 -0.69 -5.30
C PHE A 59 3.02 -0.43 -5.67
N ALA A 60 3.53 0.79 -5.43
CA ALA A 60 4.93 1.13 -5.68
C ALA A 60 5.90 0.19 -4.96
N LEU A 61 5.64 -0.09 -3.69
CA LEU A 61 6.46 -1.02 -2.91
C LEU A 61 6.39 -2.45 -3.46
N ALA A 62 5.20 -2.92 -3.83
CA ALA A 62 5.01 -4.26 -4.36
C ALA A 62 5.69 -4.44 -5.73
N CYS A 63 5.52 -3.48 -6.65
CA CYS A 63 6.23 -3.45 -7.94
C CYS A 63 7.75 -3.51 -7.74
N ARG A 64 8.29 -2.65 -6.86
CA ARG A 64 9.72 -2.64 -6.55
C ARG A 64 10.21 -3.98 -6.00
N SER A 65 9.45 -4.62 -5.11
CA SER A 65 9.86 -5.90 -4.52
C SER A 65 9.85 -7.07 -5.50
N MET A 66 9.06 -7.00 -6.58
CA MET A 66 8.95 -8.05 -7.60
C MET A 66 9.71 -7.73 -8.89
N GLY A 67 10.38 -6.58 -8.96
CA GLY A 67 11.07 -6.13 -10.18
C GLY A 67 10.12 -5.78 -11.34
N ILE A 68 8.84 -5.52 -11.06
CA ILE A 68 7.85 -5.14 -12.07
C ILE A 68 7.91 -3.62 -12.28
N HIS A 69 7.92 -3.19 -13.53
CA HIS A 69 7.83 -1.77 -13.85
C HIS A 69 6.41 -1.24 -13.59
N GLY A 70 6.22 -0.47 -12.50
CA GLY A 70 4.94 0.12 -12.12
C GLY A 70 4.82 1.61 -12.48
N ARG A 71 3.65 2.05 -12.95
CA ARG A 71 3.35 3.48 -13.18
C ARG A 71 2.17 3.94 -12.33
N VAL A 72 2.40 4.96 -11.49
CA VAL A 72 1.37 5.58 -10.65
C VAL A 72 0.93 6.92 -11.24
N TYR A 73 -0.35 7.03 -11.58
CA TYR A 73 -0.97 8.29 -11.98
C TYR A 73 -1.54 9.02 -10.76
N VAL A 74 -1.24 10.31 -10.66
CA VAL A 74 -1.72 11.20 -9.59
C VAL A 74 -2.25 12.50 -10.16
N PRO A 75 -3.27 13.15 -9.55
CA PRO A 75 -3.71 14.47 -9.96
C PRO A 75 -2.58 15.51 -9.89
N ALA A 76 -2.57 16.46 -10.83
CA ALA A 76 -1.54 17.51 -10.90
C ALA A 76 -1.40 18.32 -9.59
N LYS A 77 -2.53 18.57 -8.89
CA LYS A 77 -2.59 19.31 -7.62
C LYS A 77 -2.21 18.47 -6.39
N THR A 78 -1.70 17.24 -6.56
CA THR A 78 -1.31 16.39 -5.43
C THR A 78 -0.16 17.03 -4.64
N PRO A 79 -0.30 17.17 -3.30
CA PRO A 79 0.76 17.73 -2.46
C PRO A 79 2.11 17.04 -2.67
N LYS A 80 3.20 17.83 -2.66
CA LYS A 80 4.57 17.33 -2.91
C LYS A 80 4.95 16.20 -1.93
N GLN A 81 4.55 16.32 -0.67
CA GLN A 81 4.79 15.29 0.36
C GLN A 81 4.21 13.92 -0.02
N LYS A 82 2.97 13.87 -0.54
CA LYS A 82 2.33 12.61 -0.97
C LYS A 82 3.06 12.00 -2.17
N ARG A 83 3.42 12.82 -3.15
CA ARG A 83 4.20 12.39 -4.33
C ARG A 83 5.57 11.83 -3.93
N ASN A 84 6.28 12.52 -3.05
CA ASN A 84 7.59 12.08 -2.56
C ASN A 84 7.50 10.75 -1.81
N ARG A 85 6.42 10.53 -1.07
CA ARG A 85 6.23 9.27 -0.35
C ARG A 85 6.00 8.09 -1.29
N ILE A 86 5.26 8.28 -2.38
CA ILE A 86 5.06 7.23 -3.40
C ILE A 86 6.43 6.91 -4.06
N ARG A 87 7.21 7.95 -4.43
CA ARG A 87 8.56 7.79 -5.00
C ARG A 87 9.51 7.03 -4.11
N TYR A 88 9.51 7.33 -2.80
CA TYR A 88 10.33 6.61 -1.82
C TYR A 88 10.10 5.08 -1.84
N HIS A 89 8.86 4.64 -2.11
CA HIS A 89 8.51 3.22 -2.15
C HIS A 89 8.84 2.53 -3.48
N GLY A 90 9.19 3.27 -4.53
CA GLY A 90 9.58 2.72 -5.84
C GLY A 90 8.64 3.05 -6.99
N GLY A 91 7.84 4.13 -6.87
CA GLY A 91 6.94 4.63 -7.92
C GLY A 91 6.99 6.14 -8.06
#